data_AF-A0AAN5D3M6-F1
#
_entry.id   AF-A0AAN5D3M6-F1
#
_cell.length_a   1.000
_cell.length_b   1.000
_cell.length_c   1.000
_cell.angle_alpha   90.00
_cell.angle_beta   90.00
_cell.angle_gamma   90.00
#
_symmetry.space_group_name_H-M   'P 1'
#
loop_
_entity.id
_entity.type
_entity.pdbx_description
1 polymer ?
#
loop_
_entity_poly.entity_id
_entity_poly.type
_entity_poly.pdbx_seq_one_letter_code
_entity_poly.pdbx_strand_id
1 'polypeptide(L)'
;LQEARDQSEFLLLHTKDVPGRDKKLMARKYNLLKLKPITAETGNPFAAPTQFSNVVLIVEGKKLHVNKEFLAIHSPVFAEMFFGESTEKGKQEVE
;
A
#
# COMPACT_ATOMS: atom_id res chain seq x y z
N LEU A 1 -17.31 8.95 1.01
CA LEU A 1 -17.06 9.37 2.43
C LEU A 1 -16.96 8.17 3.37
N GLN A 2 -17.92 7.22 3.34
CA GLN A 2 -17.85 6.00 4.14
C GLN A 2 -16.66 5.10 3.74
N GLU A 3 -16.46 4.88 2.44
CA GLU A 3 -15.38 4.04 1.91
C GLU A 3 -13.98 4.55 2.27
N ALA A 4 -13.78 5.88 2.26
CA ALA A 4 -12.53 6.50 2.71
C ALA A 4 -12.29 6.36 4.22
N ARG A 5 -13.36 6.25 5.03
CA ARG A 5 -13.27 5.96 6.47
C ARG A 5 -12.94 4.50 6.71
N ASP A 6 -13.56 3.60 5.95
CA ASP A 6 -13.31 2.17 6.05
C ASP A 6 -11.86 1.83 5.65
N GLN A 7 -11.32 2.51 4.63
CA GLN A 7 -9.92 2.37 4.22
C GLN A 7 -8.93 2.97 5.25
N SER A 8 -9.24 4.12 5.86
CA SER A 8 -8.36 4.73 6.86
C SER A 8 -8.34 3.94 8.18
N GLU A 9 -9.47 3.37 8.59
CA GLU A 9 -9.55 2.52 9.78
C GLU A 9 -8.91 1.13 9.56
N PHE A 10 -8.92 0.60 8.32
CA PHE A 10 -8.17 -0.61 7.96
C PHE A 10 -6.65 -0.40 8.02
N LEU A 11 -6.15 0.75 7.53
CA LEU A 11 -4.73 1.11 7.63
C LEU A 11 -4.28 1.25 9.10
N LEU A 12 -5.12 1.82 9.97
CA LEU A 12 -4.84 1.94 11.40
C LEU A 12 -4.61 0.58 12.09
N LEU A 13 -5.16 -0.52 11.58
CA LEU A 13 -4.97 -1.85 12.18
C LEU A 13 -3.54 -2.38 12.04
N HIS A 14 -2.82 -1.90 11.01
CA HIS A 14 -1.48 -2.35 10.64
C HIS A 14 -0.36 -1.48 11.20
N THR A 15 -0.69 -0.38 11.90
CA THR A 15 0.31 0.44 12.59
C THR A 15 0.77 -0.26 13.88
N LYS A 16 2.06 -0.09 14.20
CA LYS A 16 2.70 -0.76 15.35
C LYS A 16 2.21 -0.18 16.69
N ASP A 17 1.75 1.07 16.68
CA ASP A 17 1.39 1.86 17.86
C ASP A 17 -0.04 1.66 18.39
N VAL A 18 -0.91 0.93 17.69
CA VAL A 18 -2.27 0.65 18.19
C VAL A 18 -2.22 -0.51 19.20
N PRO A 19 -2.65 -0.30 20.46
CA PRO A 19 -2.71 -1.36 21.46
C PRO A 19 -3.59 -2.54 21.00
N GLY A 20 -3.18 -3.77 21.32
CA GLY A 20 -3.87 -4.99 20.84
C GLY A 20 -5.36 -5.09 21.20
N ARG A 21 -5.79 -4.43 22.28
CA ARG A 21 -7.21 -4.32 22.67
C ARG A 21 -8.03 -3.53 21.63
N ASP A 22 -7.47 -2.46 21.10
CA ASP A 22 -8.12 -1.60 20.12
C ASP A 22 -8.17 -2.28 18.75
N LYS A 23 -7.14 -3.05 18.39
CA LYS A 23 -7.15 -3.89 17.17
C LYS A 23 -8.30 -4.90 17.18
N LYS A 24 -8.57 -5.54 18.32
CA LYS A 24 -9.67 -6.51 18.46
C LYS A 24 -11.05 -5.85 18.42
N LEU A 25 -11.18 -4.67 19.02
CA LEU A 25 -12.41 -3.87 18.96
C LEU A 25 -12.71 -3.41 17.53
N MET A 26 -11.71 -2.89 16.83
CA MET A 26 -11.81 -2.46 15.43
C MET A 26 -12.11 -3.63 14.49
N ALA A 27 -11.41 -4.77 14.64
CA ALA A 27 -11.69 -5.97 13.85
C ALA A 27 -13.14 -6.44 13.97
N ARG A 28 -13.74 -6.29 15.16
CA ARG A 28 -15.16 -6.60 15.38
C ARG A 28 -16.08 -5.52 14.78
N LYS A 29 -15.77 -4.23 14.96
CA LYS A 29 -16.56 -3.10 14.44
C LYS A 29 -16.71 -3.16 12.91
N TYR A 30 -15.64 -3.53 12.21
CA TYR A 30 -15.63 -3.65 10.73
C TYR A 30 -15.84 -5.07 10.23
N ASN A 31 -16.15 -6.03 11.11
CA ASN A 31 -16.33 -7.44 10.75
C ASN A 31 -15.15 -8.02 9.96
N LEU A 32 -13.92 -7.56 10.24
CA LEU A 32 -12.69 -7.92 9.50
C LEU A 32 -12.40 -9.42 9.59
N LEU A 33 -12.92 -10.12 10.59
CA LEU A 33 -12.85 -11.58 10.73
C LEU A 33 -13.60 -12.33 9.61
N LYS A 34 -14.52 -11.65 8.90
CA LYS A 34 -15.20 -12.20 7.72
C LYS A 34 -14.49 -11.88 6.41
N LEU A 35 -13.54 -10.95 6.43
CA LEU A 35 -12.71 -10.71 5.27
C LEU A 35 -11.76 -11.91 5.16
N LYS A 36 -11.69 -12.49 3.97
CA LYS A 36 -10.61 -13.43 3.69
C LYS A 36 -9.32 -12.68 3.98
N PRO A 37 -8.41 -13.25 4.78
CA PRO A 37 -7.09 -12.65 4.92
C PRO A 37 -6.53 -12.50 3.50
N ILE A 38 -5.66 -11.51 3.28
CA ILE A 38 -4.78 -11.52 2.11
C ILE A 38 -3.80 -12.68 2.36
N THR A 39 -4.31 -13.90 2.26
CA THR A 39 -3.54 -15.15 2.29
C THR A 39 -2.90 -15.27 0.93
N ALA A 40 -1.67 -15.78 0.90
CA ALA A 40 -0.82 -15.93 -0.28
C ALA A 40 -1.46 -16.71 -1.46
N GLU A 41 -2.64 -17.30 -1.27
CA GLU A 41 -3.44 -17.97 -2.30
C GLU A 41 -3.94 -17.03 -3.41
N THR A 42 -4.11 -15.73 -3.12
CA THR A 42 -4.26 -14.70 -4.16
C THR A 42 -2.87 -14.15 -4.43
N GLY A 43 -2.31 -14.49 -5.60
CA GLY A 43 -0.98 -14.04 -6.01
C GLY A 43 -0.76 -12.54 -5.81
N ASN A 44 0.50 -12.14 -5.67
CA ASN A 44 0.89 -10.76 -5.41
C ASN A 44 0.09 -9.79 -6.30
N PRO A 45 -0.79 -8.94 -5.74
CA PRO A 45 -1.68 -8.08 -6.53
C PRO A 45 -0.92 -7.02 -7.33
N PHE A 46 0.36 -6.81 -7.02
CA PHE A 46 1.27 -5.92 -7.73
C PHE A 46 2.13 -6.66 -8.77
N ALA A 47 1.97 -7.98 -8.94
CA ALA A 47 2.74 -8.75 -9.92
C ALA A 47 2.41 -8.38 -11.37
N ALA A 48 1.19 -7.88 -11.62
CA ALA A 48 0.73 -7.47 -12.95
C ALA A 48 0.36 -5.99 -12.97
N PRO A 49 0.52 -5.31 -14.12
CA PRO A 49 0.08 -3.94 -14.28
C PRO A 49 -1.45 -3.83 -14.17
N THR A 50 -1.89 -2.69 -13.64
CA THR A 50 -3.29 -2.30 -13.56
C THR A 50 -3.50 -0.99 -14.32
N GLN A 51 -4.75 -0.59 -14.53
CA GLN A 51 -5.05 0.72 -15.14
C GLN A 51 -4.51 1.92 -14.34
N PHE A 52 -4.14 1.73 -13.06
CA PHE A 52 -3.63 2.77 -12.18
C PHE A 52 -2.12 2.67 -11.93
N SER A 53 -1.47 1.59 -12.36
CA SER A 53 -0.02 1.45 -12.20
C SER A 53 0.72 2.26 -13.25
N ASN A 54 1.64 3.11 -12.82
CA ASN A 54 2.45 3.98 -13.68
C ASN A 54 3.96 3.88 -13.40
N VAL A 55 4.37 2.98 -12.50
CA VAL A 55 5.76 2.64 -12.26
C VAL A 55 5.91 1.19 -11.80
N VAL A 56 7.07 0.60 -12.10
CA VAL A 56 7.48 -0.70 -11.58
C VAL A 56 8.58 -0.48 -10.55
N LEU A 57 8.31 -0.87 -9.31
CA LEU A 57 9.32 -0.99 -8.26
C LEU A 57 9.97 -2.37 -8.32
N ILE A 58 11.30 -2.42 -8.28
CA ILE A 58 12.05 -3.67 -8.20
C ILE A 58 12.56 -3.79 -6.77
N VAL A 59 12.07 -4.77 -6.02
CA VAL A 59 12.51 -5.01 -4.64
C VAL A 59 13.05 -6.43 -4.57
N GLU A 60 14.34 -6.57 -4.26
CA GLU A 60 15.02 -7.88 -4.21
C GLU A 60 14.82 -8.69 -5.50
N GLY A 61 14.88 -8.02 -6.66
CA GLY A 61 14.65 -8.63 -7.97
C GLY A 61 13.19 -8.96 -8.31
N LYS A 62 12.22 -8.60 -7.45
CA LYS A 62 10.79 -8.78 -7.71
C LYS A 62 10.17 -7.49 -8.23
N LYS A 63 9.46 -7.58 -9.36
CA LYS A 63 8.73 -6.46 -9.96
C LYS A 63 7.37 -6.25 -9.29
N LEU A 64 7.09 -5.01 -8.92
CA LEU A 64 5.86 -4.55 -8.29
C LEU A 64 5.30 -3.38 -9.10
N HIS A 65 4.17 -3.57 -9.75
CA HIS A 65 3.45 -2.55 -10.49
C HIS A 65 2.63 -1.70 -9.51
N VAL A 66 2.96 -0.43 -9.38
CA VAL A 66 2.42 0.47 -8.37
C VAL A 66 2.11 1.84 -8.96
N ASN A 67 1.49 2.71 -8.16
CA ASN A 67 1.20 4.09 -8.52
C ASN A 67 2.14 5.06 -7.77
N LYS A 68 2.85 5.93 -8.51
CA LYS A 68 3.83 6.89 -7.97
C LYS A 68 3.19 7.86 -6.99
N GLU A 69 2.08 8.48 -7.40
CA GLU A 69 1.40 9.52 -6.64
C GLU A 69 0.87 8.96 -5.32
N PHE A 70 0.30 7.75 -5.35
CA PHE A 70 -0.20 7.08 -4.15
C PHE A 70 0.91 6.80 -3.14
N LEU A 71 2.06 6.29 -3.60
CA LEU A 71 3.21 6.05 -2.71
C LEU A 71 3.81 7.34 -2.17
N ALA A 72 3.90 8.39 -2.98
CA ALA A 72 4.42 9.69 -2.56
C ALA A 72 3.52 10.39 -1.52
N ILE A 73 2.19 10.29 -1.68
CA ILE A 73 1.23 10.82 -0.69
C ILE A 73 1.45 10.17 0.68
N HIS A 74 1.77 8.88 0.70
CA HIS A 74 1.90 8.11 1.93
C HIS A 74 3.34 7.98 2.46
N SER A 75 4.34 8.43 1.70
CA SER A 75 5.75 8.33 2.08
C SER A 75 6.56 9.48 1.49
N PRO A 76 7.12 10.37 2.34
CA PRO A 76 7.98 11.45 1.86
C PRO A 76 9.26 10.93 1.17
N VAL A 77 9.71 9.72 1.51
CA VAL A 77 10.84 9.07 0.81
C VAL A 77 10.50 8.81 -0.66
N PHE A 78 9.31 8.25 -0.92
CA PHE A 78 8.86 8.00 -2.30
C PHE A 78 8.53 9.31 -3.03
N ALA A 79 8.07 10.34 -2.32
CA ALA A 79 7.88 11.66 -2.90
C ALA A 79 9.20 12.24 -3.44
N GLU A 80 10.27 12.18 -2.64
CA GLU A 80 11.59 12.65 -3.06
C GLU A 80 12.21 11.77 -4.15
N MET A 81 12.03 10.44 -4.06
CA MET A 81 12.50 9.47 -5.06
C MET A 81 11.87 9.71 -6.44
N PHE A 82 10.55 9.92 -6.50
CA PHE A 82 9.83 10.05 -7.77
C PHE A 82 9.76 11.48 -8.32
N PHE A 83 9.62 12.48 -7.45
CA PHE A 83 9.30 13.85 -7.83
C PHE A 83 10.37 14.88 -7.43
N GLY A 84 11.31 14.50 -6.56
CA GLY A 84 12.42 15.34 -6.11
C GLY A 84 13.50 15.57 -7.18
N GLU A 85 14.72 15.85 -6.75
CA GLU A 85 15.89 15.99 -7.64
C GLU A 85 16.68 14.67 -7.81
N SER A 86 16.03 13.55 -7.49
CA SER A 86 16.59 12.21 -7.60
C SER A 86 16.79 11.78 -9.06
N THR A 87 17.83 10.99 -9.34
CA THR A 87 18.17 10.48 -10.69
C THR A 87 17.10 9.54 -11.27
N GLU A 88 16.11 9.16 -10.46
CA GLU A 88 14.99 8.30 -10.84
C GLU A 88 13.76 9.06 -11.35
N LYS A 89 13.82 10.39 -11.31
CA LYS A 89 12.82 11.29 -11.88
C LYS A 89 12.61 10.96 -13.37
N GLY A 90 11.42 10.47 -13.69
CA GLY A 90 11.02 10.11 -15.06
C GLY A 90 11.26 8.66 -15.49
N LYS A 91 11.85 7.80 -14.64
CA LYS A 91 12.00 6.38 -14.97
C LYS A 91 10.67 5.63 -14.82
N GLN A 92 10.49 4.62 -15.66
CA GLN A 92 9.35 3.68 -15.58
C GLN A 92 9.64 2.50 -14.64
N GLU A 93 10.92 2.22 -14.37
CA GLU A 93 11.37 1.21 -13.40
C GLU A 93 12.34 1.86 -12.41
N VAL A 94 12.21 1.52 -11.13
CA VAL A 94 13.00 2.07 -10.00
C VAL A 94 13.31 0.98 -8.97
N GLU A 95 14.46 1.06 -8.29
CA GLU A 95 14.97 0.03 -7.35
C GLU A 95 15.16 0.58 -5.93
#